data_AF-A0A2S8SEQ0-F1
#
_entry.id   AF-A0A2S8SEQ0-F1
#
_cell.length_a   1.000
_cell.length_b   1.000
_cell.length_c   1.000
_cell.angle_alpha   90.00
_cell.angle_beta   90.00
_cell.angle_gamma   90.00
#
_symmetry.space_group_name_H-M   'P 1'
#
loop_
_entity.id
_entity.type
_entity.pdbx_description
1 polymer ?
#
loop_
_entity_poly.entity_id
_entity_poly.type
_entity_poly.pdbx_seq_one_letter_code
_entity_poly.pdbx_strand_id
1 'polypeptide(L)'
;MADKDLGEHDLDLFFAAARDRAPEPSGALMARVLDAAEAEARPATRDLPTPAPVRRGMIASLMSAIGGWIGVGGLATAVGAGVWIGVAGLADPVTVTGDLFGPAPLTVELMPGADSFTVAGGTGW
;
A
#
# COMPACT_ATOMS: atom_id res chain seq x y z
N MET A 1 -19.29 3.73 13.76
CA MET A 1 -18.20 4.46 13.06
C MET A 1 -17.78 5.73 13.80
N ALA A 2 -18.68 6.45 14.49
CA ALA A 2 -18.36 7.68 15.24
C ALA A 2 -17.48 7.53 16.51
N ASP A 3 -17.31 6.32 17.06
CA ASP A 3 -16.59 6.10 18.33
C ASP A 3 -15.05 6.18 18.17
N LYS A 4 -14.52 5.87 16.98
CA LYS A 4 -13.08 5.94 16.68
C LYS A 4 -12.61 7.36 16.43
N ASP A 5 -13.42 8.16 15.74
CA ASP A 5 -13.09 9.54 15.38
C ASP A 5 -12.99 10.44 16.62
N LEU A 6 -13.79 10.15 17.65
CA LEU A 6 -13.71 10.80 18.97
C LEU A 6 -12.37 10.48 19.66
N GLY A 7 -11.97 9.20 19.66
CA GLY A 7 -10.71 8.78 20.27
C GLY A 7 -9.46 9.31 19.56
N GLU A 8 -9.47 9.37 18.22
CA GLU A 8 -8.34 9.93 17.44
C GLU A 8 -8.17 11.44 17.69
N HIS A 9 -9.27 12.20 17.74
CA HIS A 9 -9.23 13.63 18.00
C HIS A 9 -8.77 13.95 19.44
N ASP A 10 -9.22 13.16 20.41
CA ASP A 10 -8.80 13.31 21.81
C ASP A 10 -7.30 13.02 21.97
N LEU A 11 -6.79 11.98 21.31
CA LEU A 11 -5.36 11.64 21.32
C LEU A 11 -4.50 12.74 20.70
N ASP A 12 -4.95 13.34 19.59
CA ASP A 12 -4.25 14.46 18.95
C ASP A 12 -4.12 15.67 19.89
N LEU A 13 -5.16 15.94 20.68
CA LEU A 13 -5.15 16.99 21.70
C LEU A 13 -4.13 16.67 22.81
N PHE A 14 -4.08 15.43 23.29
CA PHE A 14 -3.08 15.01 24.28
C PHE A 14 -1.64 15.07 23.73
N PHE A 15 -1.43 14.68 22.47
CA PHE A 15 -0.11 14.78 21.84
C PHE A 15 0.31 16.23 21.59
N ALA A 16 -0.63 17.12 21.23
CA ALA A 16 -0.35 18.54 21.11
C ALA A 16 0.10 19.14 22.46
N ALA A 17 -0.63 18.85 23.54
CA ALA A 17 -0.26 19.29 24.89
C ALA A 17 1.09 18.72 25.36
N ALA A 18 1.43 17.49 24.96
CA ALA A 18 2.70 16.86 25.29
C ALA A 18 3.89 17.50 24.54
N ARG A 19 3.70 17.94 23.29
CA ARG A 19 4.75 18.65 22.53
C ARG A 19 5.05 20.04 23.10
N ASP A 20 4.02 20.78 23.49
CA ASP A 20 4.18 22.12 24.09
C ASP A 20 4.87 22.08 25.46
N ARG A 21 4.76 20.96 26.17
CA ARG A 21 5.39 20.73 27.48
C ARG A 21 6.50 19.69 27.43
N ALA A 22 7.19 19.58 26.30
CA ALA A 22 8.30 18.65 26.17
C ALA A 22 9.36 18.94 27.25
N PRO A 23 9.60 18.01 28.19
CA PRO A 23 10.65 18.18 29.17
C PRO A 23 12.00 18.22 28.46
N GLU A 24 12.85 19.18 28.83
CA GLU A 24 14.20 19.22 28.27
C GLU A 24 14.97 17.98 28.71
N PRO A 25 15.49 17.16 27.77
CA PRO A 25 16.26 15.98 28.13
C PRO A 25 17.52 16.39 28.90
N SER A 26 17.84 15.67 29.97
CA SER A 26 19.02 16.00 30.78
C SER A 26 20.29 15.90 29.94
N GLY A 27 21.27 16.78 30.19
CA GLY A 27 22.54 16.76 29.45
C GLY A 27 23.26 15.42 29.53
N ALA A 28 23.11 14.69 30.65
CA ALA A 28 23.63 13.33 30.80
C ALA A 28 22.94 12.31 29.88
N LEU A 29 21.63 12.43 29.66
CA LEU A 29 20.90 11.61 28.69
C LEU A 29 21.36 11.93 27.27
N MET A 30 21.50 13.21 26.93
CA MET A 30 21.98 13.63 25.61
C MET A 30 23.40 13.16 25.32
N ALA A 31 24.30 13.23 26.30
CA ALA A 31 25.64 12.67 26.16
C ALA A 31 25.62 11.15 25.88
N ARG A 32 24.75 10.38 26.55
CA ARG A 32 24.60 8.94 26.31
C ARG A 32 24.00 8.62 24.94
N VAL A 33 23.03 9.41 24.49
CA VAL A 33 22.43 9.24 23.14
C VAL A 33 23.46 9.51 22.06
N LEU A 34 24.28 10.56 22.22
CA LEU A 34 25.35 10.87 21.28
C LEU A 34 26.44 9.77 21.26
N ASP A 35 26.85 9.28 22.42
CA ASP A 35 27.80 8.16 22.52
C ASP A 35 27.26 6.88 21.87
N ALA A 36 25.98 6.57 22.08
CA ALA A 36 25.32 5.44 21.43
C ALA A 36 25.21 5.62 19.90
N ALA A 37 24.86 6.82 19.44
CA ALA A 37 24.79 7.13 18.01
C ALA A 37 26.16 7.01 17.35
N GLU A 38 27.22 7.46 18.02
CA GLU A 38 28.58 7.33 17.52
C GLU A 38 29.06 5.87 17.52
N ALA A 39 28.66 5.07 18.51
CA ALA A 39 28.94 3.64 18.55
C ALA A 39 28.26 2.86 17.40
N GLU A 40 27.06 3.27 16.99
CA GLU A 40 26.31 2.68 15.87
C GLU A 40 26.79 3.18 14.50
N ALA A 41 27.17 4.47 14.42
CA ALA A 41 27.71 5.07 13.21
C ALA A 41 29.12 4.57 12.86
N ARG A 42 29.87 4.09 13.87
CA ARG A 42 31.11 3.36 13.63
C ARG A 42 30.73 2.03 12.99
N PRO A 43 31.11 1.77 11.71
CA PRO A 43 31.01 0.41 11.19
C PRO A 43 31.74 -0.47 12.18
N ALA A 44 31.09 -1.54 12.63
CA ALA A 44 31.64 -2.44 13.62
C ALA A 44 32.86 -3.17 13.03
N THR A 45 34.00 -2.47 12.92
CA THR A 45 35.34 -3.02 12.82
C THR A 45 35.76 -3.46 14.22
N ARG A 46 34.89 -4.19 14.91
CA ARG A 46 35.36 -5.06 15.97
C ARG A 46 35.83 -6.30 15.24
N ASP A 47 37.09 -6.66 15.45
CA ASP A 47 37.65 -7.98 15.11
C ASP A 47 36.93 -9.05 15.94
N LEU A 48 35.62 -9.18 15.73
CA LEU A 48 34.83 -10.31 16.14
C LEU A 48 35.29 -11.47 15.27
N PRO A 49 35.50 -12.67 15.81
CA PRO A 49 35.73 -13.85 15.01
C PRO A 49 34.66 -13.89 13.92
N THR A 50 35.06 -13.79 12.65
CA THR A 50 34.15 -13.79 11.51
C THR A 50 33.24 -15.01 11.67
N PRO A 51 31.94 -14.82 11.99
CA PRO A 51 31.03 -15.94 12.04
C PRO A 51 31.08 -16.56 10.64
N ALA A 52 31.26 -17.89 10.57
CA ALA A 52 31.19 -18.59 9.29
C ALA A 52 29.95 -18.07 8.53
N PRO A 53 30.06 -17.74 7.23
CA PRO A 53 28.98 -17.09 6.52
C PRO A 53 27.74 -17.96 6.60
N VAL A 54 26.84 -17.59 7.51
CA VAL A 54 25.51 -18.18 7.57
C VAL A 54 24.91 -17.82 6.23
N ARG A 55 24.57 -18.81 5.42
CA ARG A 55 23.85 -18.60 4.16
C ARG A 55 22.53 -17.92 4.51
N ARG A 56 22.54 -16.59 4.63
CA ARG A 56 21.34 -15.79 4.81
C ARG A 56 20.52 -16.07 3.56
N GLY A 57 19.36 -16.70 3.75
CA GLY A 57 18.45 -16.97 2.65
C GLY A 57 18.15 -15.66 1.89
N MET A 58 17.84 -15.77 0.61
CA MET A 58 17.54 -14.62 -0.26
C MET A 58 16.52 -13.65 0.37
N ILE A 59 15.54 -14.20 1.09
CA ILE A 59 14.52 -13.46 1.85
C ILE A 59 15.13 -12.63 2.99
N ALA A 60 16.08 -13.19 3.74
CA ALA A 60 16.76 -12.46 4.82
C ALA A 60 17.64 -11.32 4.29
N SER A 61 18.25 -11.51 3.12
CA SER A 61 18.98 -10.44 2.43
C SER A 61 18.03 -9.33 1.97
N LEU A 62 16.87 -9.69 1.42
CA LEU A 62 15.85 -8.73 1.02
C LEU A 62 15.30 -7.95 2.24
N MET A 63 15.00 -8.63 3.35
CA MET A 63 14.56 -7.97 4.58
C MET A 63 15.62 -7.05 5.19
N SER A 64 16.91 -7.39 5.06
CA SER A 64 17.99 -6.48 5.47
C SER A 64 18.12 -5.26 4.57
N ALA A 65 17.81 -5.39 3.27
CA ALA A 65 17.84 -4.28 2.31
C ALA A 65 16.66 -3.31 2.46
N ILE A 66 15.50 -3.78 2.91
CA ILE A 66 14.30 -2.95 3.14
C ILE A 66 14.38 -2.24 4.52
N GLY A 67 15.43 -2.45 5.31
CA GLY A 67 15.65 -1.75 6.59
C GLY A 67 15.04 -2.45 7.81
N GLY A 68 14.89 -3.77 7.75
CA GLY A 68 14.41 -4.58 8.87
C GLY A 68 12.91 -4.42 9.14
N TRP A 69 12.51 -4.35 10.41
CA TRP A 69 11.11 -4.29 10.86
C TRP A 69 10.33 -3.10 10.27
N ILE A 70 10.96 -1.93 10.12
CA ILE A 70 10.32 -0.74 9.50
C ILE A 70 9.96 -1.04 8.04
N GLY A 71 10.84 -1.75 7.33
CA GLY A 71 10.59 -2.21 5.97
C GLY A 71 9.40 -3.17 5.86
N VAL A 72 9.26 -4.06 6.83
CA VAL A 72 8.09 -4.97 6.93
C VAL A 72 6.81 -4.19 7.14
N GLY A 73 6.84 -3.14 7.96
CA GLY A 73 5.70 -2.22 8.15
C GLY A 73 5.27 -1.57 6.84
N GLY A 74 6.21 -0.99 6.08
CA GLY A 74 5.92 -0.38 4.78
C GLY A 74 5.38 -1.38 3.75
N LEU A 75 5.94 -2.59 3.71
CA LEU A 75 5.45 -3.66 2.83
C LEU A 75 4.02 -4.10 3.18
N ALA A 76 3.73 -4.26 4.48
CA ALA A 76 2.39 -4.59 4.94
C ALA A 76 1.37 -3.50 4.57
N THR A 77 1.74 -2.22 4.74
CA THR A 77 0.90 -1.09 4.33
C THR A 77 0.70 -1.07 2.81
N ALA A 78 1.73 -1.34 2.01
CA ALA A 78 1.60 -1.39 0.55
C ALA A 78 0.66 -2.52 0.09
N VAL A 79 0.74 -3.70 0.72
CA VAL A 79 -0.20 -4.81 0.47
C VAL A 79 -1.62 -4.41 0.86
N GLY A 80 -1.81 -3.83 2.05
CA GLY A 80 -3.11 -3.35 2.52
C GLY A 80 -3.71 -2.29 1.60
N ALA A 81 -2.91 -1.33 1.16
CA ALA A 81 -3.32 -0.29 0.20
C ALA A 81 -3.68 -0.90 -1.16
N GLY A 82 -2.92 -1.89 -1.64
CA GLY A 82 -3.24 -2.62 -2.88
C GLY A 82 -4.57 -3.37 -2.79
N VAL A 83 -4.85 -4.03 -1.66
CA VAL A 83 -6.14 -4.71 -1.42
C VAL A 83 -7.28 -3.70 -1.36
N TRP A 84 -7.09 -2.58 -0.65
CA TRP A 84 -8.09 -1.51 -0.56
C TRP A 84 -8.43 -0.94 -1.93
N ILE A 85 -7.41 -0.59 -2.73
CA ILE A 85 -7.58 -0.06 -4.09
C ILE A 85 -8.23 -1.10 -5.00
N GLY A 86 -7.85 -2.38 -4.89
CA GLY A 86 -8.48 -3.45 -5.66
C GLY A 86 -9.97 -3.57 -5.34
N VAL A 87 -10.33 -3.70 -4.06
CA VAL A 87 -11.72 -3.85 -3.65
C VAL A 87 -12.57 -2.62 -3.97
N ALA A 88 -12.02 -1.41 -3.79
CA ALA A 88 -12.74 -0.17 -4.07
C ALA A 88 -12.77 0.20 -5.57
N GLY A 89 -11.79 -0.27 -6.34
CA GLY A 89 -11.60 0.07 -7.75
C GLY A 89 -12.25 -0.90 -8.73
N LEU A 90 -12.56 -2.14 -8.32
CA LEU A 90 -13.36 -3.04 -9.14
C LEU A 90 -14.82 -2.57 -9.14
N ALA A 91 -15.25 -1.98 -10.27
CA ALA A 91 -16.65 -2.02 -10.67
C ALA A 91 -17.17 -3.47 -10.57
N ASP A 92 -18.45 -3.65 -10.25
CA ASP A 92 -19.11 -4.92 -9.97
C ASP A 92 -18.40 -6.10 -10.65
N PRO A 93 -17.86 -7.10 -9.92
CA PRO A 93 -17.05 -8.18 -10.49
C PRO A 93 -17.69 -8.86 -11.70
N VAL A 94 -19.04 -8.85 -11.77
CA VAL A 94 -19.82 -9.35 -12.90
C VAL A 94 -19.58 -8.55 -14.17
N THR A 95 -19.47 -7.22 -14.08
CA THR A 95 -19.19 -6.32 -15.21
C THR A 95 -17.76 -6.46 -15.73
N VAL A 96 -16.76 -6.46 -14.85
CA VAL A 96 -15.35 -6.62 -15.23
C VAL A 96 -15.08 -8.00 -15.83
N THR A 97 -15.70 -9.06 -15.29
CA THR A 97 -15.55 -10.41 -15.85
C THR A 97 -16.29 -10.53 -17.18
N GLY A 98 -17.45 -9.88 -17.33
CA GLY A 98 -18.21 -9.83 -18.58
C GLY A 98 -17.45 -9.12 -19.71
N ASP A 99 -16.82 -7.98 -19.42
CA ASP A 99 -16.07 -7.20 -20.41
C ASP A 99 -14.72 -7.85 -20.79
N LEU A 100 -14.03 -8.50 -19.84
CA LEU A 100 -12.70 -9.08 -20.08
C LEU A 100 -12.73 -10.54 -20.53
N PHE A 101 -13.71 -11.32 -20.09
CA PHE A 101 -13.76 -12.77 -20.28
C PHE A 101 -15.11 -13.28 -20.82
N GLY A 102 -16.13 -12.42 -20.92
CA GLY A 102 -17.36 -12.76 -21.61
C GLY A 102 -17.11 -12.88 -23.12
N PRO A 103 -17.89 -13.71 -23.84
CA PRO A 103 -17.89 -13.62 -25.29
C PRO A 103 -18.27 -12.19 -25.63
N ALA A 104 -17.37 -11.45 -26.29
CA ALA A 104 -17.72 -10.13 -26.79
C ALA A 104 -19.07 -10.27 -27.51
N PRO A 105 -20.08 -9.43 -27.25
CA PRO A 105 -21.26 -9.41 -28.10
C PRO A 105 -20.83 -8.75 -29.41
N LEU A 106 -20.10 -9.50 -30.23
CA LEU A 106 -19.97 -9.24 -31.65
C LEU A 106 -21.30 -9.64 -32.30
N THR A 107 -22.37 -8.93 -31.94
CA THR A 107 -23.50 -8.78 -32.84
C THR A 107 -22.99 -7.91 -33.99
N VAL A 108 -22.21 -8.53 -34.88
CA VAL A 108 -21.88 -7.95 -36.17
C VAL A 108 -23.23 -7.77 -36.86
N GLU A 109 -23.55 -6.54 -37.21
CA GLU A 109 -24.68 -6.20 -38.07
C GLU A 109 -24.47 -6.92 -39.42
N LEU A 110 -24.95 -8.15 -39.55
CA LEU A 110 -24.75 -8.98 -40.74
C LEU A 110 -25.56 -8.48 -41.95
N MET A 111 -26.43 -7.47 -41.76
CA MET A 111 -27.18 -6.83 -42.84
C MET A 111 -27.41 -5.34 -42.57
N PRO A 112 -26.40 -4.48 -42.78
CA PRO A 112 -26.57 -3.03 -42.69
C PRO A 112 -27.63 -2.59 -43.70
N GLY A 113 -28.78 -2.10 -43.22
CA GLY A 113 -29.85 -1.55 -44.05
C GLY A 113 -31.10 -2.42 -44.23
N ALA A 114 -31.31 -3.49 -43.44
CA ALA A 114 -32.59 -4.23 -43.42
C ALA A 114 -33.81 -3.31 -43.21
N ASP A 115 -33.62 -2.25 -42.42
CA ASP A 115 -34.64 -1.23 -42.12
C ASP A 115 -35.01 -0.35 -43.33
N SER A 116 -34.17 -0.33 -44.39
CA SER A 116 -34.45 0.42 -45.61
C SER A 116 -35.41 -0.32 -46.56
N PHE A 117 -35.45 -1.65 -46.49
CA PHE A 117 -36.35 -2.46 -47.33
C PHE A 117 -37.76 -2.58 -46.74
N THR A 118 -37.92 -2.39 -45.43
CA THR A 118 -39.23 -2.35 -44.77
C THR A 118 -39.93 -1.00 -44.94
N VAL A 119 -39.18 0.10 -45.16
CA VAL A 119 -39.75 1.43 -45.44
C VAL A 119 -40.20 1.59 -46.90
N ALA A 120 -39.62 0.85 -47.85
CA ALA A 120 -39.95 0.97 -49.28
C ALA A 120 -41.13 0.07 -49.74
N GLY A 121 -41.59 -0.89 -48.93
CA GLY A 121 -42.66 -1.83 -49.29
C GLY A 121 -44.04 -1.54 -48.69
N GLY A 122 -44.17 -0.49 -47.87
CA GLY A 122 -45.29 -0.32 -46.92
C GLY A 122 -46.31 0.77 -47.19
N THR A 123 -46.30 1.46 -48.34
CA THR A 123 -47.34 2.46 -48.67
C THR A 123 -47.87 2.29 -50.08
N GLY A 124 -48.92 1.48 -50.18
CA GLY A 124 -49.70 1.26 -51.39
C GLY A 124 -51.15 0.95 -51.04
N TRP A 125 -51.85 1.95 -50.51
CA TRP A 125 -53.29 2.20 -50.68
C TRP A 125 -53.49 3.71 -50.70
#